data_AF-A0A486XCM1-F1
#
_entry.id   AF-A0A486XCM1-F1
#
_cell.length_a   1.000
_cell.length_b   1.000
_cell.length_c   1.000
_cell.angle_alpha   90.00
_cell.angle_beta   90.00
_cell.angle_gamma   90.00
#
_symmetry.space_group_name_H-M   'P 1'
#
loop_
_entity.id
_entity.type
_entity.pdbx_description
1 polymer ?
#
loop_
_entity_poly.entity_id
_entity_poly.type
_entity_poly.pdbx_seq_one_letter_code
_entity_poly.pdbx_strand_id
1 'polypeptide(L)'
;MLNVNVYDVTEQGKAFFNAGNMFSRAKFCTGILKLVSIGTFTEPSETNAGAKLSQVNYTVDYENVAPWANDSELEKLFARRLHKIEKQQRTILILTNEGWKSKIALNQSK
;
A
#
# COMPACT_ATOMS: atom_id res chain seq x y z
N MET A 1 1.51 -20.27 36.70
CA MET A 1 2.10 -19.01 36.19
C MET A 1 2.10 -19.09 34.68
N LEU A 2 1.48 -18.13 33.98
CA LEU A 2 1.55 -18.06 32.52
C LEU A 2 2.89 -17.40 32.16
N ASN A 3 3.74 -18.10 31.40
CA ASN A 3 4.92 -17.48 30.79
C ASN A 3 4.44 -16.58 29.66
N VAL A 4 4.62 -15.27 29.81
CA VAL A 4 4.39 -14.30 28.74
C VAL A 4 5.74 -14.04 28.08
N ASN A 5 5.87 -14.45 26.82
CA ASN A 5 7.01 -14.08 26.01
C ASN A 5 6.75 -12.68 25.41
N VAL A 6 7.59 -11.72 25.78
CA VAL A 6 7.57 -10.37 25.23
C VAL A 6 8.66 -10.30 24.17
N TYR A 7 8.28 -9.91 22.95
CA TYR A 7 9.20 -9.74 21.83
C TYR A 7 9.24 -8.27 21.43
N ASP A 8 10.42 -7.80 21.04
CA ASP A 8 10.62 -6.45 20.52
C ASP A 8 11.13 -6.51 19.08
N VAL A 9 10.92 -5.42 18.34
CA VAL A 9 11.35 -5.28 16.95
C VAL A 9 12.86 -5.02 16.92
N THR A 10 13.59 -5.82 16.13
CA THR A 10 15.02 -5.63 15.92
C THR A 10 15.33 -4.29 15.24
N GLU A 11 16.55 -3.79 15.37
CA GLU A 11 16.96 -2.54 14.70
C GLU A 11 16.74 -2.59 13.18
N GLN A 12 17.00 -3.73 12.55
CA GLN A 12 16.75 -3.93 11.12
C GLN A 12 15.25 -3.92 10.78
N GLY A 13 14.41 -4.42 11.68
CA GLY A 13 12.95 -4.43 11.51
C GLY A 13 12.32 -3.05 11.66
N LYS A 14 12.89 -2.17 12.48
CA LYS A 14 12.35 -0.83 12.75
C LYS A 14 12.17 0.02 11.50
N ALA A 15 13.08 -0.08 10.53
CA ALA A 15 12.99 0.64 9.25
C ALA A 15 11.74 0.26 8.43
N PHE A 16 11.16 -0.91 8.70
CA PHE A 16 10.02 -1.48 7.99
C PHE A 16 8.76 -1.57 8.85
N PHE A 17 8.86 -1.26 10.14
CA PHE A 17 7.77 -1.37 11.08
C PHE A 17 7.00 -0.05 11.18
N ASN A 18 5.69 -0.12 10.94
CA ASN A 18 4.77 0.95 11.27
C ASN A 18 3.98 0.51 12.50
N ALA A 19 4.18 1.23 13.63
CA ALA A 19 3.53 0.93 14.90
C ALA A 19 1.99 1.05 14.87
N GLY A 20 1.43 1.62 13.80
CA GLY A 20 0.02 1.91 13.71
C GLY A 20 -0.38 3.07 14.63
N ASN A 21 -1.67 3.31 14.76
CA ASN A 21 -2.25 4.30 15.66
C ASN A 21 -3.61 3.79 16.14
N MET A 22 -4.39 4.63 16.85
CA MET A 22 -5.71 4.25 17.37
C MET A 22 -6.65 3.66 16.31
N PHE A 23 -6.47 4.02 15.03
CA PHE A 23 -7.31 3.59 13.90
C PHE A 23 -6.61 2.60 12.96
N SER A 24 -5.36 2.22 13.23
CA SER A 24 -4.59 1.33 12.35
C SER A 24 -3.72 0.35 13.13
N ARG A 25 -3.73 -0.91 12.70
CA ARG A 25 -2.90 -1.95 13.32
C ARG A 25 -1.44 -1.74 12.94
N ALA A 26 -0.56 -2.12 13.88
CA ALA A 26 0.85 -2.26 13.60
C ALA A 26 1.08 -3.22 12.42
N LYS A 27 2.00 -2.88 11.52
CA LYS A 27 2.27 -3.62 10.29
C LYS A 27 3.74 -3.51 9.90
N PHE A 28 4.25 -4.56 9.27
CA PHE A 28 5.51 -4.52 8.56
C PHE A 28 5.27 -4.25 7.07
N CYS A 29 6.02 -3.30 6.52
CA CYS A 29 6.06 -3.01 5.10
C CYS A 29 7.27 -3.71 4.47
N THR A 30 7.10 -4.32 3.30
CA THR A 30 8.18 -5.07 2.62
C THR A 30 9.04 -4.22 1.70
N GLY A 31 8.63 -2.99 1.41
CA GLY A 31 9.37 -2.06 0.55
C GLY A 31 8.56 -0.79 0.27
N ILE A 32 9.12 0.08 -0.56
CA ILE A 32 8.49 1.34 -0.98
C ILE A 32 8.01 1.19 -2.43
N LEU A 33 6.75 1.53 -2.67
CA LEU A 33 6.19 1.58 -4.02
C LEU A 33 6.81 2.75 -4.80
N LYS A 34 7.40 2.44 -5.96
CA LYS A 34 7.91 3.41 -6.92
C LYS A 34 7.03 3.43 -8.16
N LEU A 35 6.56 4.61 -8.57
CA LEU A 35 5.91 4.77 -9.87
C LEU A 35 6.96 4.68 -10.99
N VAL A 36 6.74 3.77 -11.93
CA VAL A 36 7.61 3.58 -13.10
C VAL A 36 7.10 4.38 -14.28
N SER A 37 5.82 4.21 -14.61
CA SER A 37 5.21 4.87 -15.78
C SER A 37 3.72 5.03 -15.61
N ILE A 38 3.17 6.06 -16.24
CA ILE A 38 1.74 6.23 -16.44
C ILE A 38 1.40 5.66 -17.82
N GLY A 39 0.45 4.75 -17.89
CA GLY A 39 -0.06 4.19 -19.13
C GLY A 39 -1.21 5.03 -19.68
N THR A 40 -2.37 4.40 -19.86
CA THR A 40 -3.59 5.07 -20.34
C THR A 40 -4.36 5.72 -19.20
N PHE A 41 -4.99 6.87 -19.50
CA PHE A 41 -6.00 7.47 -18.64
C PHE A 41 -7.25 7.87 -19.43
N THR A 42 -8.38 7.99 -18.73
CA THR A 42 -9.62 8.53 -19.32
C THR A 42 -9.69 10.04 -19.07
N GLU A 43 -10.27 10.78 -20.02
CA GLU A 43 -10.58 12.19 -19.81
C GLU A 43 -11.44 12.39 -18.54
N PRO A 44 -11.20 13.44 -17.75
CA PRO A 44 -12.02 13.77 -16.59
C PRO A 44 -13.49 13.94 -16.94
N SER A 45 -14.35 13.07 -16.41
CA SER A 45 -15.80 13.16 -16.60
C SER A 45 -16.52 13.40 -15.28
N GLU A 46 -17.55 14.23 -15.31
CA GLU A 46 -18.45 14.41 -14.18
C GLU A 46 -19.29 13.16 -13.93
N THR A 47 -19.44 12.81 -12.66
CA THR A 47 -20.38 11.79 -12.21
C THR A 47 -21.72 12.43 -11.85
N ASN A 48 -22.77 11.61 -11.74
CA ASN A 48 -24.08 12.06 -11.25
C ASN A 48 -24.03 12.70 -9.85
N ALA A 49 -22.91 12.56 -9.11
CA ALA A 49 -22.67 13.18 -7.81
C ALA A 49 -21.84 14.49 -7.88
N GLY A 50 -21.59 15.04 -9.07
CA GLY A 50 -20.87 16.31 -9.29
C GLY A 50 -19.35 16.23 -9.15
N ALA A 51 -18.77 15.05 -8.86
CA ALA A 51 -17.33 14.86 -8.79
C ALA A 51 -16.75 14.47 -10.15
N LYS A 52 -15.56 15.00 -10.48
CA LYS A 52 -14.80 14.57 -11.67
C LYS A 52 -13.96 13.33 -11.36
N LEU A 53 -14.06 12.33 -12.24
CA LEU A 53 -13.30 11.10 -12.16
C LEU A 53 -12.39 10.91 -13.38
N SER A 54 -11.21 10.35 -13.16
CA SER A 54 -10.35 9.81 -14.21
C SER A 54 -9.84 8.45 -13.79
N GLN A 55 -9.92 7.48 -14.69
CA GLN A 55 -9.34 6.18 -14.46
C GLN A 55 -7.92 6.17 -15.04
N VAL A 56 -6.95 5.68 -14.26
CA VAL A 56 -5.54 5.65 -14.64
C VAL A 56 -5.01 4.23 -14.52
N ASN A 57 -4.37 3.75 -15.59
CA ASN A 57 -3.52 2.58 -15.59
C ASN A 57 -2.06 3.02 -15.43
N TYR A 58 -1.31 2.38 -14.55
CA TYR A 58 0.07 2.75 -14.26
C TYR A 58 0.90 1.53 -13.90
N THR A 59 2.21 1.67 -14.01
CA THR A 59 3.17 0.62 -13.66
C THR A 59 3.96 1.05 -12.45
N VAL A 60 4.12 0.14 -11.50
CA VAL A 60 4.91 0.33 -10.29
C VAL A 60 6.03 -0.71 -10.20
N ASP A 61 7.06 -0.36 -9.45
CA ASP A 61 8.08 -1.28 -8.95
C ASP A 61 8.31 -1.03 -7.45
N TYR A 62 9.28 -1.74 -6.86
CA TYR A 62 9.69 -1.55 -5.47
C TYR A 62 11.11 -1.02 -5.35
N GLU A 63 11.29 -0.10 -4.42
CA GLU A 63 12.59 0.31 -3.92
C GLU A 63 12.72 -0.06 -2.45
N ASN A 64 13.97 -0.20 -1.99
CA ASN A 64 14.29 -0.52 -0.60
C ASN A 64 13.53 -1.74 -0.09
N VAL A 65 13.45 -2.79 -0.91
CA VAL A 65 12.83 -4.05 -0.53
C VAL A 65 13.60 -4.64 0.64
N ALA A 66 12.89 -4.98 1.70
CA ALA A 66 13.50 -5.56 2.89
C ALA A 66 14.15 -6.91 2.54
N PRO A 67 15.36 -7.22 3.03
CA PRO A 67 16.03 -8.49 2.70
C PRO A 67 15.19 -9.73 3.07
N TRP A 68 14.43 -9.63 4.16
CA TRP A 68 13.52 -10.68 4.63
C TRP A 68 12.23 -10.80 3.81
N ALA A 69 11.92 -9.84 2.94
CA ALA A 69 10.67 -9.86 2.18
C ALA A 69 10.58 -11.02 1.16
N ASN A 70 11.73 -11.54 0.73
CA ASN A 70 11.84 -12.68 -0.19
C ASN A 70 12.27 -13.97 0.53
N ASP A 71 12.20 -14.01 1.87
CA ASP A 71 12.55 -15.19 2.64
C ASP A 71 11.53 -16.30 2.40
N SER A 72 12.00 -17.45 1.93
CA SER A 72 11.12 -18.56 1.52
C SER A 72 10.32 -19.20 2.67
N GLU A 73 10.80 -19.08 3.92
CA GLU A 73 10.06 -19.55 5.09
C GLU A 73 8.95 -18.57 5.46
N LEU A 74 9.24 -17.26 5.42
CA LEU A 74 8.21 -16.24 5.58
C LEU A 74 7.16 -16.32 4.47
N GLU A 75 7.56 -16.59 3.22
CA GLU A 75 6.62 -16.84 2.13
C GLU A 75 5.70 -18.02 2.42
N LYS A 76 6.21 -19.13 2.98
CA LYS A 76 5.38 -20.29 3.33
C LYS A 76 4.43 -19.98 4.50
N LEU A 77 4.92 -19.31 5.54
CA LEU A 77 4.16 -18.99 6.75
C LEU A 77 3.08 -17.93 6.48
N PHE A 78 3.37 -16.98 5.59
CA PHE A 78 2.51 -15.84 5.28
C PHE A 78 2.02 -15.81 3.83
N ALA A 79 1.99 -16.96 3.14
CA ALA A 79 1.65 -17.10 1.72
C ALA A 79 0.38 -16.36 1.27
N ARG A 80 -0.60 -16.21 2.16
CA ARG A 80 -1.86 -15.49 1.89
C ARG A 80 -1.81 -13.98 2.12
N ARG A 81 -0.74 -13.46 2.74
CA ARG A 81 -0.60 -12.06 3.18
C ARG A 81 0.54 -11.31 2.51
N LEU A 82 1.51 -12.02 1.94
CA LEU A 82 2.45 -11.42 1.00
C LEU A 82 1.70 -11.21 -0.31
N HIS A 83 1.00 -10.09 -0.42
CA HIS A 83 0.42 -9.68 -1.69
C HIS A 83 1.56 -9.62 -2.72
N LYS A 84 1.56 -10.53 -3.69
CA LYS A 84 2.32 -10.31 -4.93
C LYS A 84 1.67 -9.12 -5.59
N ILE A 85 2.30 -7.96 -5.45
CA ILE A 85 1.75 -6.75 -6.04
C ILE A 85 2.07 -6.83 -7.52
N GLU A 86 1.01 -6.86 -8.32
CA GLU A 86 1.09 -6.84 -9.77
C GLU A 86 1.82 -5.56 -10.20
N LYS A 87 2.79 -5.65 -11.12
CA LYS A 87 3.50 -4.45 -11.57
C LYS A 87 2.56 -3.46 -12.27
N GLN A 88 1.56 -3.97 -12.97
CA GLN A 88 0.53 -3.15 -13.60
C GLN A 88 -0.62 -2.95 -12.62
N GLN A 89 -1.00 -1.69 -12.44
CA GLN A 89 -2.01 -1.26 -11.48
C GLN A 89 -3.05 -0.39 -12.18
N ARG A 90 -4.24 -0.33 -11.58
CA ARG A 90 -5.35 0.52 -12.03
C ARG A 90 -5.99 1.20 -10.83
N THR A 91 -6.24 2.50 -10.95
CA THR A 91 -6.92 3.28 -9.91
C THR A 91 -7.92 4.26 -10.52
N ILE A 92 -8.81 4.76 -9.66
CA ILE A 92 -9.71 5.86 -9.96
C ILE A 92 -9.21 7.07 -9.17
N LEU A 93 -8.92 8.16 -9.89
CA LEU A 93 -8.66 9.46 -9.32
C LEU A 93 -9.97 10.24 -9.24
N ILE A 94 -10.17 10.92 -8.12
CA ILE A 94 -11.32 11.77 -7.82
C ILE A 94 -10.79 13.17 -7.57
N LEU A 95 -11.32 14.16 -8.30
CA LEU A 95 -10.99 15.56 -8.05
C LEU A 95 -11.72 16.03 -6.79
N THR A 96 -10.98 16.38 -5.76
CA THR A 96 -11.50 17.00 -4.53
C THR A 96 -11.09 18.47 -4.47
N ASN A 97 -11.53 19.16 -3.43
CA ASN A 97 -11.07 20.51 -3.08
C ASN A 97 -9.56 20.57 -2.76
N GLU A 98 -8.92 19.43 -2.50
CA GLU A 98 -7.47 19.30 -2.26
C GLU A 98 -6.71 18.76 -3.49
N GLY A 99 -7.35 18.76 -4.67
CA GLY A 99 -6.80 18.20 -5.90
C GLY A 99 -7.17 16.72 -6.12
N TRP A 100 -6.42 16.03 -6.98
CA TRP A 100 -6.71 14.65 -7.33
C TRP A 100 -6.30 13.68 -6.23
N LYS A 101 -7.23 12.84 -5.76
CA LYS A 101 -6.99 11.79 -4.77
C LYS A 101 -7.38 10.43 -5.36
N SER A 102 -6.63 9.38 -5.04
CA SER A 102 -7.05 8.04 -5.42
C SER A 102 -8.22 7.58 -4.56
N LYS A 103 -9.14 6.79 -5.13
CA LYS A 103 -10.24 6.17 -4.39
C LYS A 103 -9.75 5.38 -3.16
N ILE A 104 -8.58 4.76 -3.26
CA ILE A 104 -7.96 4.01 -2.16
C ILE A 104 -7.57 4.96 -1.01
N ALA A 105 -6.94 6.10 -1.31
CA ALA A 105 -6.55 7.07 -0.28
C ALA A 105 -7.76 7.65 0.46
N LEU A 106 -8.87 7.88 -0.25
CA LEU A 106 -10.12 8.37 0.34
C LEU A 106 -10.78 7.34 1.27
N ASN A 107 -10.71 6.05 0.93
CA ASN A 107 -11.28 4.97 1.77
C ASN A 107 -10.49 4.74 3.07
N GLN A 108 -9.24 5.19 3.15
CA GLN A 108 -8.39 5.08 4.34
C GLN A 108 -8.48 6.31 5.25
N SER A 109 -9.19 7.35 4.82
CA SER A 109 -9.37 8.61 5.57
C SER A 109 -10.71 8.66 6.33
N LYS A 110 -11.46 7.56 6.33
CA LYS A 110 -12.71 7.36 7.10
C LYS A 110 -12.45 6.32 8.18
#